data_AF-A0A958V3C3-F1
#
_entry.id   AF-A0A958V3C3-F1
#
_cell.length_a   1.000
_cell.length_b   1.000
_cell.length_c   1.000
_cell.angle_alpha   90.00
_cell.angle_beta   90.00
_cell.angle_gamma   90.00
#
_symmetry.space_group_name_H-M   'P 1'
#
loop_
_entity.id
_entity.type
_entity.pdbx_description
1 polymer ?
#
loop_
_entity_poly.entity_id
_entity_poly.type
_entity_poly.pdbx_seq_one_letter_code
_entity_poly.pdbx_strand_id
1 'polypeptide(L)'
;MGKIGGFKEFNRQDEQNIAVEERVANYHEFTIPLKEQELQKQGSRCMDCGIPFCHSGCPLGNLIPDFNHMVHLGEWKRALDILHATNNFPEFTGRLCPAP
;
A
#
# COMPACT_ATOMS: atom_id res chain seq x y z
N MET A 1 -3.80 -0.18 15.56
CA MET A 1 -3.83 -0.16 14.08
C MET A 1 -3.51 -1.54 13.52
N GLY A 2 -4.06 -1.91 12.36
CA GLY A 2 -3.88 -3.24 11.79
C GLY A 2 -4.47 -4.36 12.68
N LYS A 3 -4.08 -5.61 12.40
CA LYS A 3 -4.42 -6.77 13.24
C LYS A 3 -3.24 -7.06 14.17
N ILE A 4 -3.50 -7.30 15.46
CA ILE A 4 -2.48 -7.72 16.42
C ILE A 4 -1.81 -9.00 15.90
N GLY A 5 -0.50 -8.93 15.62
CA GLY A 5 0.26 -10.05 15.06
C GLY A 5 0.00 -10.35 13.58
N GLY A 6 -0.71 -9.49 12.85
CA GLY A 6 -1.04 -9.73 11.43
C GLY A 6 0.17 -9.98 10.52
N PHE A 7 1.30 -9.35 10.80
CA PHE A 7 2.57 -9.58 10.08
C PHE A 7 3.15 -10.98 10.25
N LYS A 8 2.75 -11.72 11.29
CA LYS A 8 3.17 -13.11 11.54
C LYS A 8 2.24 -14.11 10.85
N GLU A 9 0.97 -13.76 10.70
CA GLU A 9 -0.05 -14.63 10.11
C GLU A 9 -0.06 -14.57 8.58
N PHE A 10 0.14 -13.38 8.01
CA PHE A 10 0.13 -13.16 6.57
C PHE A 10 1.54 -12.85 6.08
N ASN A 11 1.94 -13.44 4.96
CA ASN A 11 3.19 -13.10 4.27
C ASN A 11 3.02 -11.89 3.37
N ARG A 12 4.13 -11.19 3.07
CA ARG A 12 4.10 -10.02 2.19
C ARG A 12 3.78 -10.53 0.80
N GLN A 13 2.85 -9.87 0.13
CA GLN A 13 2.54 -10.15 -1.26
C GLN A 13 2.76 -8.87 -2.05
N ASP A 14 3.58 -8.97 -3.08
CA ASP A 14 3.77 -7.92 -4.05
C ASP A 14 2.89 -8.19 -5.28
N GLU A 15 2.62 -7.13 -6.03
CA GLU A 15 1.88 -7.23 -7.28
C GLU A 15 2.64 -8.06 -8.31
N GLN A 16 1.91 -8.83 -9.11
CA GLN A 16 2.51 -9.60 -10.19
C GLN A 16 2.60 -8.76 -11.45
N ASN A 17 3.45 -9.19 -12.38
CA ASN A 17 3.54 -8.56 -13.69
C ASN A 17 2.99 -9.50 -14.76
N ILE A 18 2.39 -8.94 -15.80
CA ILE A 18 2.09 -9.63 -17.05
C ILE A 18 3.38 -10.26 -17.61
N ALA A 19 3.23 -11.41 -18.29
CA ALA A 19 4.34 -12.13 -18.92
C ALA A 19 5.15 -11.23 -19.86
N VAL A 20 6.45 -11.51 -19.97
CA VAL A 20 7.38 -10.64 -20.71
C VAL A 20 6.97 -10.54 -22.18
N GLU A 21 6.60 -11.67 -22.77
CA GLU A 21 6.24 -11.81 -24.18
C GLU A 21 5.03 -10.96 -24.55
N GLU A 22 4.09 -10.79 -23.61
CA GLU A 22 2.87 -10.00 -23.80
C GLU A 22 3.12 -8.51 -23.56
N ARG A 23 3.87 -8.15 -22.50
CA ARG A 23 4.08 -6.73 -22.14
C ARG A 23 5.08 -5.99 -23.04
N VAL A 24 5.91 -6.70 -23.81
CA VAL A 24 6.82 -6.04 -24.78
C VAL A 24 6.14 -5.66 -26.10
N ALA A 25 4.93 -6.14 -26.34
CA ALA A 25 4.20 -5.88 -27.57
C ALA A 25 3.50 -4.50 -27.59
N ASN A 26 3.43 -3.82 -26.45
CA ASN A 26 2.74 -2.54 -26.28
C ASN A 26 3.33 -1.72 -25.11
N TYR A 27 2.76 -0.54 -24.85
CA TYR A 27 3.19 0.36 -23.77
C TYR A 27 2.12 0.51 -22.66
N HIS A 28 1.21 -0.46 -22.53
CA HIS A 28 0.21 -0.44 -21.48
C HIS A 28 0.81 -0.82 -20.13
N GLU A 29 0.06 -0.48 -19.08
CA GLU A 29 0.40 -0.90 -17.72
C GLU A 29 0.40 -2.43 -17.61
N PHE A 30 1.47 -2.99 -17.03
CA PHE A 30 1.70 -4.43 -16.97
C PHE A 30 1.63 -4.98 -15.55
N THR A 31 1.37 -4.14 -14.55
CA THR A 31 1.24 -4.57 -13.16
C THR A 31 -0.18 -5.06 -12.89
N ILE A 32 -0.28 -6.22 -12.26
CA ILE A 32 -1.55 -6.88 -11.96
C ILE A 32 -1.87 -6.59 -10.48
N PRO A 33 -2.91 -5.78 -10.20
CA PRO A 33 -3.23 -5.40 -8.84
C PRO A 33 -3.70 -6.62 -8.03
N LEU A 34 -3.40 -6.61 -6.73
CA LEU A 34 -3.94 -7.60 -5.81
C LEU A 34 -5.46 -7.46 -5.67
N LYS A 35 -6.13 -8.58 -5.39
CA LYS A 35 -7.56 -8.56 -5.06
C LYS A 35 -7.78 -7.75 -3.79
N GLU A 36 -8.92 -7.08 -3.70
CA GLU A 36 -9.28 -6.24 -2.55
C GLU A 36 -9.09 -6.95 -1.20
N GLN A 37 -9.54 -8.20 -1.08
CA GLN A 37 -9.38 -9.00 0.14
C GLN A 37 -7.92 -9.22 0.53
N GLU A 38 -7.02 -9.38 -0.44
CA GLU A 38 -5.59 -9.50 -0.17
C GLU A 38 -4.99 -8.14 0.22
N LEU A 39 -5.43 -7.04 -0.38
CA LEU A 39 -5.03 -5.68 0.04
C LEU A 39 -5.45 -5.39 1.49
N GLN A 40 -6.67 -5.76 1.89
CA GLN A 40 -7.13 -5.63 3.29
C GLN A 40 -6.26 -6.48 4.24
N LYS A 41 -5.86 -7.69 3.83
CA LYS A 41 -4.89 -8.50 4.60
C LYS A 41 -3.51 -7.85 4.66
N GLN A 42 -3.00 -7.29 3.57
CA GLN A 42 -1.72 -6.59 3.56
C GLN A 42 -1.74 -5.36 4.47
N GLY A 43 -2.82 -4.56 4.45
CA GLY A 43 -3.02 -3.44 5.38
C GLY A 43 -3.07 -3.87 6.85
N SER A 44 -3.54 -5.10 7.13
CA SER A 44 -3.59 -5.66 8.48
C SER A 44 -2.21 -5.98 9.08
N ARG A 45 -1.15 -6.03 8.26
CA ARG A 45 0.23 -6.34 8.69
C ARG A 45 0.90 -5.19 9.45
N CYS A 46 0.32 -3.98 9.46
CA CYS A 46 0.87 -2.87 10.23
C CYS A 46 1.04 -3.27 11.70
N MET A 47 2.24 -3.05 12.26
CA MET A 47 2.59 -3.50 13.61
C MET A 47 2.17 -2.53 14.72
N ASP A 48 1.68 -1.34 14.37
CA ASP A 48 1.40 -0.27 15.34
C ASP A 48 2.62 0.01 16.25
N CYS A 49 3.78 0.23 15.64
CA CYS A 49 5.10 0.15 16.28
C CYS A 49 5.42 1.26 17.30
N GLY A 50 4.50 2.17 17.59
CA GLY A 50 4.67 3.33 18.48
C GLY A 50 5.56 4.44 17.91
N ILE A 51 6.71 4.08 17.32
CA ILE A 51 7.59 4.99 16.57
C ILE A 51 7.56 4.60 15.09
N PRO A 52 6.74 5.26 14.25
CA PRO A 52 6.54 4.87 12.87
C PRO A 52 7.69 5.34 11.96
N PHE A 53 8.73 4.52 11.80
CA PHE A 53 9.84 4.80 10.88
C PHE A 53 9.39 5.00 9.42
N CYS A 54 8.27 4.39 9.02
CA CYS A 54 7.69 4.58 7.71
C CYS A 54 7.28 6.05 7.47
N HIS A 55 6.79 6.75 8.51
CA HIS A 55 6.42 8.16 8.41
C HIS A 55 7.66 9.01 8.14
N SER A 56 8.73 8.82 8.93
CA SER A 56 9.99 9.55 8.77
C SER A 56 10.73 9.20 7.47
N GLY A 57 10.53 7.99 6.95
CA GLY A 57 11.09 7.56 5.67
C GLY A 57 10.38 8.14 4.45
N CYS A 58 9.16 8.66 4.63
CA CYS A 58 8.42 9.32 3.57
C CYS A 58 8.71 10.83 3.58
N PRO A 59 9.27 11.42 2.50
CA PRO A 59 9.54 12.86 2.45
C PRO A 59 8.29 13.74 2.56
N LEU A 60 7.11 13.20 2.27
CA LEU A 60 5.83 13.90 2.37
C LEU A 60 5.22 13.85 3.77
N GLY A 61 5.78 13.06 4.69
CA GLY A 61 5.20 12.84 6.01
C GLY A 61 3.84 12.14 5.96
N ASN A 62 3.70 11.16 5.05
CA ASN A 62 2.44 10.43 4.91
C ASN A 62 2.07 9.68 6.20
N LEU A 63 0.78 9.73 6.56
CA LEU A 63 0.20 9.02 7.69
C LEU A 63 -0.03 7.52 7.39
N ILE A 64 1.08 6.81 7.12
CA ILE A 64 1.09 5.42 6.62
C ILE A 64 0.36 4.42 7.52
N PRO A 65 0.55 4.44 8.85
CA PRO A 65 -0.18 3.52 9.73
C PRO A 65 -1.70 3.75 9.69
N ASP A 66 -2.15 5.01 9.59
CA ASP A 66 -3.55 5.41 9.59
C ASP A 66 -4.30 4.97 8.34
N PHE A 67 -3.79 5.29 7.15
CA PHE A 67 -4.46 4.86 5.92
C PHE A 67 -4.39 3.34 5.74
N ASN A 68 -3.31 2.66 6.16
CA ASN A 68 -3.24 1.19 6.13
C ASN A 68 -4.27 0.55 7.07
N HIS A 69 -4.53 1.17 8.23
CA HIS A 69 -5.58 0.69 9.11
C HIS A 69 -6.96 0.84 8.49
N MET A 70 -7.24 1.96 7.80
CA MET A 70 -8.50 2.12 7.08
C MET A 70 -8.65 1.13 5.92
N VAL A 71 -7.57 0.86 5.18
CA VAL A 71 -7.52 -0.22 4.17
C VAL A 71 -7.85 -1.57 4.80
N HIS A 72 -7.27 -1.90 5.95
CA HIS A 72 -7.58 -3.15 6.65
C HIS A 72 -9.08 -3.29 7.00
N LEU A 73 -9.74 -2.18 7.36
CA LEU A 73 -11.17 -2.16 7.69
C LEU A 73 -12.08 -2.12 6.44
N GLY A 74 -11.52 -2.00 5.22
CA GLY A 74 -12.29 -1.81 3.99
C GLY A 74 -12.84 -0.38 3.82
N GLU A 75 -12.35 0.58 4.60
CA GLU A 75 -12.80 1.98 4.61
C GLU A 75 -12.03 2.80 3.56
N TRP A 76 -12.14 2.43 2.29
CA TRP A 76 -11.33 2.95 1.18
C TRP A 76 -11.38 4.48 1.02
N LYS A 77 -12.58 5.06 1.15
CA LYS A 77 -12.74 6.52 1.04
C LYS A 77 -11.98 7.25 2.15
N ARG A 78 -12.06 6.76 3.40
CA ARG A 78 -11.36 7.35 4.54
C ARG A 78 -9.85 7.17 4.41
N ALA A 79 -9.41 6.00 3.92
CA ALA A 79 -7.99 5.76 3.62
C ALA A 79 -7.46 6.79 2.62
N LEU A 80 -8.23 7.06 1.56
CA LEU A 80 -7.88 8.05 0.55
C LEU A 80 -7.88 9.47 1.10
N ASP A 81 -8.88 9.86 1.89
CA ASP A 81 -8.94 11.18 2.52
C ASP A 81 -7.71 11.45 3.40
N ILE A 82 -7.27 10.45 4.18
CA ILE A 82 -6.05 10.52 5.01
C ILE A 82 -4.80 10.66 4.13
N LEU A 83 -4.70 9.87 3.07
CA LEU A 83 -3.55 9.92 2.17
C LEU A 83 -3.45 11.28 1.46
N HIS A 84 -4.58 11.83 1.02
CA HIS A 84 -4.64 13.15 0.39
C HIS A 84 -4.37 14.32 1.34
N ALA A 85 -4.42 14.13 2.66
CA ALA A 85 -4.05 15.16 3.61
C ALA A 85 -2.57 15.59 3.49
N THR A 86 -1.72 14.73 2.91
CA THR A 86 -0.27 14.94 2.80
C THR A 86 0.26 14.74 1.38
N ASN A 87 -0.49 14.07 0.50
CA ASN A 87 -0.06 13.70 -0.84
C ASN A 87 -1.10 14.08 -1.90
N ASN A 88 -0.72 14.99 -2.80
CA ASN A 88 -1.61 15.45 -3.87
C ASN A 88 -1.77 14.44 -5.01
N PHE A 89 -0.81 13.52 -5.20
CA PHE A 89 -0.79 12.56 -6.32
C PHE A 89 -0.44 11.15 -5.83
N PRO A 90 -1.28 10.55 -4.97
CA PRO A 90 -1.04 9.21 -4.44
C PRO A 90 -0.95 8.13 -5.52
N GLU A 91 -1.70 8.27 -6.60
CA GLU A 91 -1.69 7.37 -7.75
C GLU A 91 -0.34 7.35 -8.48
N PHE A 92 0.34 8.50 -8.54
CA PHE A 92 1.65 8.62 -9.19
C PHE A 92 2.78 8.18 -8.25
N THR A 93 2.78 8.70 -7.03
CA THR A 93 3.79 8.38 -6.01
C THR A 93 3.75 6.93 -5.58
N GLY A 94 2.57 6.31 -5.50
CA GLY A 94 2.43 4.88 -5.20
C GLY A 94 3.06 3.96 -6.25
N ARG A 95 3.26 4.44 -7.48
CA ARG A 95 3.89 3.67 -8.57
C ARG A 95 5.38 3.93 -8.74
N LEU A 96 5.83 5.17 -8.47
CA LEU A 96 7.16 5.61 -8.85
C LEU A 96 8.09 5.91 -7.67
N CYS A 97 7.55 6.10 -6.46
CA CYS A 97 8.41 6.27 -5.30
C CYS A 97 9.25 4.99 -5.08
N PRO A 98 10.58 5.11 -4.93
CA PRO A 98 11.46 3.97 -4.68
C PRO A 98 11.38 3.54 -3.20
N ALA A 99 10.19 3.12 -2.78
CA ALA A 99 9.95 2.64 -1.42
C ALA A 99 10.64 1.26 -1.20
N PRO A 100 11.21 1.02 0.00
CA PRO A 100 11.86 -0.25 0.34
C PRO A 100 10.88 -1.42 0.58
#